data_AF-A0A8B2HTN0-F1
#
_entry.id   AF-A0A8B2HTN0-F1
#
_cell.length_a   1.000
_cell.length_b   1.000
_cell.length_c   1.000
_cell.angle_alpha   90.00
_cell.angle_beta   90.00
_cell.angle_gamma   90.00
#
_symmetry.space_group_name_H-M   'P 1'
#
loop_
_entity.id
_entity.type
_entity.pdbx_description
1 polymer ?
#
loop_
_entity_poly.entity_id
_entity_poly.type
_entity_poly.pdbx_seq_one_letter_code
_entity_poly.pdbx_strand_id
1 'polypeptide(L)'
;MDKEITEITESLKIHSNELAKLGSELSEIQFNYKVLDKTDHTYWEKRVDDFKKYHDKGMEYYKKIHSMMSLVEKDEAGMFLLRISKLHQLGDKLFELLGEVKENPNIMSSKDKQQSKWSKELKEQLIEQSNKTLHHEMDMNANFREFYEKHLKKLLEDQ
;
A
#
# COMPACT_ATOMS: atom_id res chain seq x y z
N MET A 1 -16.32 -12.82 -31.08
CA MET A 1 -16.06 -13.59 -29.84
C MET A 1 -14.58 -13.89 -29.74
N ASP A 2 -13.98 -14.63 -30.67
CA ASP A 2 -12.53 -14.95 -30.62
C ASP A 2 -11.62 -13.72 -30.66
N LYS A 3 -11.88 -12.76 -31.56
CA LYS A 3 -11.06 -11.53 -31.68
C LYS A 3 -11.08 -10.65 -30.42
N GLU A 4 -12.25 -10.53 -29.77
CA GLU A 4 -12.43 -9.72 -28.57
C GLU A 4 -11.74 -10.36 -27.35
N ILE A 5 -11.81 -11.69 -27.24
CA ILE A 5 -11.07 -12.44 -26.21
C ILE A 5 -9.55 -12.34 -26.44
N THR A 6 -9.09 -12.37 -27.69
CA THR A 6 -7.67 -12.16 -28.02
C THR A 6 -7.19 -10.76 -27.61
N GLU A 7 -7.94 -9.71 -27.94
CA GLU A 7 -7.60 -8.32 -27.57
C GLU A 7 -7.57 -8.09 -26.05
N ILE A 8 -8.53 -8.68 -25.32
CA ILE A 8 -8.54 -8.66 -23.84
C ILE A 8 -7.31 -9.39 -23.28
N THR A 9 -6.98 -10.57 -23.83
CA THR A 9 -5.86 -11.38 -23.36
C THR A 9 -4.51 -10.69 -23.60
N GLU A 10 -4.32 -10.05 -24.75
CA GLU A 10 -3.13 -9.24 -25.03
C GLU A 10 -2.99 -8.07 -24.05
N SER A 11 -4.09 -7.36 -23.79
CA SER A 11 -4.13 -6.26 -22.83
C SER A 11 -3.79 -6.74 -21.40
N LEU A 12 -4.33 -7.89 -20.98
CA LEU A 12 -4.03 -8.51 -19.69
C LEU A 12 -2.54 -8.88 -19.56
N LYS A 13 -1.92 -9.41 -20.62
CA LYS A 13 -0.48 -9.73 -20.63
C LYS A 13 0.38 -8.48 -20.47
N ILE A 14 0.03 -7.38 -21.16
CA ILE A 14 0.72 -6.09 -21.01
C ILE A 14 0.65 -5.62 -19.56
N HIS A 15 -0.55 -5.58 -18.98
CA HIS A 15 -0.73 -5.14 -17.60
C HIS A 15 -0.05 -6.07 -16.59
N SER A 16 -0.05 -7.37 -16.82
CA SER A 16 0.64 -8.35 -15.96
C SER A 16 2.15 -8.10 -15.93
N ASN A 17 2.77 -7.85 -17.10
CA ASN A 17 4.19 -7.51 -17.19
C ASN A 17 4.51 -6.19 -16.47
N GLU A 18 3.68 -5.17 -16.65
CA GLU A 18 3.82 -3.90 -15.93
C GLU A 18 3.68 -4.08 -14.41
N LEU A 19 2.73 -4.91 -13.98
CA LEU A 19 2.48 -5.21 -12.58
C LEU A 19 3.67 -5.94 -11.94
N ALA A 20 4.28 -6.90 -12.65
CA ALA A 20 5.49 -7.58 -12.20
C ALA A 20 6.66 -6.59 -12.02
N LYS A 21 6.83 -5.64 -12.96
CA LYS A 21 7.84 -4.59 -12.82
C LYS A 21 7.59 -3.71 -11.59
N LEU A 22 6.36 -3.23 -11.42
CA LEU A 22 5.97 -2.41 -10.26
C LEU A 22 6.16 -3.18 -8.93
N GLY A 23 5.85 -4.48 -8.91
CA GLY A 23 6.07 -5.34 -7.75
C GLY A 23 7.55 -5.47 -7.39
N SER A 24 8.42 -5.62 -8.39
CA SER A 24 9.88 -5.61 -8.19
C SER A 24 10.36 -4.27 -7.64
N GLU A 25 9.94 -3.14 -8.23
CA GLU A 25 10.27 -1.80 -7.75
C GLU A 25 9.83 -1.58 -6.30
N LEU A 26 8.63 -2.06 -5.92
CA LEU A 26 8.15 -2.01 -4.53
C LEU A 26 9.04 -2.79 -3.57
N SER A 27 9.49 -3.98 -3.98
CA SER A 27 10.34 -4.84 -3.16
C SER A 27 11.70 -4.20 -2.86
N GLU A 28 12.20 -3.34 -3.75
CA GLU A 28 13.47 -2.62 -3.59
C GLU A 28 13.40 -1.48 -2.57
N ILE A 29 12.21 -0.89 -2.37
CA ILE A 29 12.01 0.21 -1.40
C ILE A 29 12.12 -0.30 0.06
N GLN A 30 11.81 -1.58 0.32
CA GLN A 30 11.96 -2.25 1.62
C GLN A 30 11.33 -1.50 2.82
N PHE A 31 10.24 -0.76 2.61
CA PHE A 31 9.57 -0.05 3.70
C PHE A 31 8.97 -1.03 4.72
N ASN A 32 9.04 -0.68 6.01
CA ASN A 32 8.50 -1.49 7.10
C ASN A 32 7.57 -0.67 7.99
N TYR A 33 6.31 -1.10 8.06
CA TYR A 33 5.26 -0.51 8.90
C TYR A 33 5.54 -0.60 10.41
N LYS A 34 6.46 -1.45 10.86
CA LYS A 34 6.83 -1.51 12.28
C LYS A 34 7.38 -0.17 12.75
N VAL A 35 6.67 0.44 13.69
CA VAL A 35 7.07 1.68 14.36
C VAL A 35 8.12 1.35 15.42
N LEU A 36 9.27 2.02 15.36
CA LEU A 36 10.36 1.83 16.31
C LEU A 36 10.42 2.99 17.31
N ASP A 37 10.86 2.66 18.53
CA ASP A 37 11.17 3.64 19.56
C ASP A 37 12.54 4.28 19.28
N LYS A 38 12.56 5.22 18.33
CA LYS A 38 13.73 5.98 17.92
C LYS A 38 13.47 7.46 18.16
N THR A 39 14.47 8.17 18.69
CA THR A 39 14.42 9.63 18.92
C THR A 39 15.37 10.37 17.99
N ASP A 40 15.88 9.69 16.96
CA ASP A 40 16.82 10.25 15.99
C ASP A 40 16.06 10.93 14.85
N HIS A 41 16.32 12.21 14.61
CA HIS A 41 15.63 12.99 13.58
C HIS A 41 15.90 12.43 12.18
N THR A 42 17.15 12.08 11.88
CA THR A 42 17.56 11.53 10.57
C THR A 42 16.82 10.22 10.26
N TYR A 43 16.59 9.38 11.26
CA TYR A 43 15.77 8.18 11.13
C TYR A 43 14.34 8.50 10.71
N TRP A 44 13.68 9.46 11.37
CA TRP A 44 12.30 9.82 11.05
C TRP A 44 12.16 10.53 9.72
N GLU A 45 13.11 11.39 9.37
CA GLU A 45 13.18 12.00 8.05
C GLU A 45 13.29 10.95 6.94
N LYS A 46 14.24 10.02 7.07
CA LYS A 46 14.36 8.89 6.14
C LYS A 46 13.10 8.05 6.11
N ARG A 47 12.46 7.80 7.25
CA ARG A 47 11.22 7.00 7.33
C ARG A 47 10.05 7.67 6.60
N VAL A 48 9.90 9.00 6.71
CA VAL A 48 8.89 9.78 5.97
C VAL A 48 9.14 9.66 4.47
N ASP A 49 10.39 9.82 4.02
CA ASP A 49 10.75 9.73 2.61
C ASP A 49 10.54 8.32 2.05
N ASP A 50 10.97 7.29 2.78
CA ASP A 50 10.79 5.90 2.40
C ASP A 50 9.29 5.54 2.33
N PHE A 51 8.50 6.00 3.31
CA PHE A 51 7.06 5.77 3.31
C PHE A 51 6.39 6.43 2.09
N LYS A 52 6.72 7.69 1.80
CA LYS A 52 6.16 8.40 0.64
C LYS A 52 6.46 7.68 -0.67
N LYS A 53 7.72 7.31 -0.89
CA LYS A 53 8.13 6.56 -2.08
C LYS A 53 7.39 5.22 -2.19
N TYR A 54 7.32 4.48 -1.08
CA TYR A 54 6.62 3.20 -1.03
C TYR A 54 5.12 3.36 -1.32
N HIS A 55 4.47 4.34 -0.69
CA HIS A 55 3.04 4.58 -0.83
C HIS A 55 2.69 5.01 -2.25
N ASP A 56 3.40 5.99 -2.82
CA ASP A 56 3.17 6.47 -4.19
C ASP A 56 3.31 5.32 -5.20
N LYS A 57 4.37 4.51 -5.06
CA LYS A 57 4.59 3.34 -5.90
C LYS A 57 3.52 2.26 -5.69
N GLY A 58 3.07 2.06 -4.45
CA GLY A 58 1.99 1.16 -4.11
C GLY A 58 0.68 1.59 -4.78
N MET A 59 0.40 2.89 -4.81
CA MET A 59 -0.76 3.43 -5.51
C MET A 59 -0.71 3.17 -7.02
N GLU A 60 0.46 3.27 -7.66
CA GLU A 60 0.64 2.88 -9.07
C GLU A 60 0.34 1.39 -9.28
N TYR A 61 0.88 0.53 -8.40
CA TYR A 61 0.66 -0.92 -8.42
C TYR A 61 -0.82 -1.28 -8.31
N TYR A 62 -1.53 -0.75 -7.30
CA TYR A 62 -2.95 -1.07 -7.12
C TYR A 62 -3.84 -0.47 -8.21
N LYS A 63 -3.50 0.70 -8.78
CA LYS A 63 -4.21 1.22 -9.97
C LYS A 63 -4.05 0.29 -11.17
N LYS A 64 -2.87 -0.31 -11.35
CA LYS A 64 -2.64 -1.29 -12.42
C LYS A 64 -3.48 -2.56 -12.21
N ILE A 65 -3.56 -3.07 -10.99
CA ILE A 65 -4.48 -4.16 -10.63
C ILE A 65 -5.92 -3.81 -11.01
N HIS A 66 -6.39 -2.63 -10.60
CA HIS A 66 -7.74 -2.18 -10.93
C HIS A 66 -7.99 -2.14 -12.45
N SER A 67 -7.03 -1.64 -13.24
CA SER A 67 -7.13 -1.66 -14.70
C SER A 67 -7.29 -3.09 -15.24
N MET A 68 -6.52 -4.06 -14.72
CA MET A 68 -6.67 -5.47 -15.09
C MET A 68 -8.04 -6.02 -14.73
N MET A 69 -8.50 -5.79 -13.49
CA MET A 69 -9.80 -6.26 -13.03
C MET A 69 -10.93 -5.71 -13.91
N SER A 70 -10.84 -4.43 -14.29
CA SER A 70 -11.86 -3.73 -15.09
C SER A 70 -12.05 -4.31 -16.49
N LEU A 71 -11.06 -5.03 -17.02
CA LEU A 71 -11.16 -5.70 -18.32
C LEU A 71 -12.02 -6.97 -18.28
N VAL A 72 -12.20 -7.57 -17.09
CA VAL A 72 -12.79 -8.91 -16.95
C VAL A 72 -14.05 -8.89 -16.08
N GLU A 73 -14.03 -8.21 -14.94
CA GLU A 73 -15.15 -8.17 -14.00
C GLU A 73 -15.25 -6.76 -13.39
N LYS A 74 -16.24 -5.98 -13.86
CA LYS A 74 -16.33 -4.54 -13.57
C LYS A 74 -16.84 -4.25 -12.15
N ASP A 75 -17.67 -5.12 -11.59
CA ASP A 75 -18.27 -4.91 -10.28
C ASP A 75 -17.24 -5.17 -9.17
N GLU A 76 -16.49 -6.27 -9.29
CA GLU A 76 -15.34 -6.56 -8.41
C GLU A 76 -14.25 -5.49 -8.57
N ALA A 77 -13.99 -4.99 -9.78
CA ALA A 77 -13.08 -3.86 -10.00
C ALA A 77 -13.55 -2.58 -9.30
N GLY A 78 -14.84 -2.25 -9.38
CA GLY A 78 -15.43 -1.10 -8.69
C GLY A 78 -15.25 -1.19 -7.17
N MET A 79 -15.47 -2.36 -6.59
CA MET A 79 -15.20 -2.60 -5.16
C MET A 79 -13.72 -2.46 -4.82
N PHE A 80 -12.83 -2.92 -5.69
CA PHE A 80 -11.39 -2.76 -5.51
C PHE A 80 -10.97 -1.29 -5.55
N LEU A 81 -11.57 -0.47 -6.41
CA LEU A 81 -11.33 0.97 -6.46
C LEU A 81 -11.66 1.65 -5.12
N LEU A 82 -12.74 1.26 -4.46
CA LEU A 82 -13.08 1.78 -3.13
C LEU A 82 -12.01 1.41 -2.09
N ARG A 83 -11.42 0.20 -2.20
CA ARG A 83 -10.30 -0.22 -1.33
C ARG A 83 -9.05 0.62 -1.59
N ILE A 84 -8.75 0.93 -2.85
CA ILE A 84 -7.67 1.86 -3.24
C ILE A 84 -7.88 3.24 -2.61
N SER A 85 -9.10 3.79 -2.71
CA SER A 85 -9.41 5.08 -2.08
C SER A 85 -9.25 5.05 -0.56
N LYS A 86 -9.64 3.95 0.09
CA LYS A 86 -9.44 3.77 1.53
C LYS A 86 -7.96 3.67 1.90
N LEU A 87 -7.15 2.95 1.11
CA LEU A 87 -5.71 2.85 1.32
C LEU A 87 -5.04 4.22 1.23
N HIS A 88 -5.43 5.04 0.25
CA HIS A 88 -4.91 6.40 0.10
C HIS A 88 -5.22 7.25 1.35
N GLN A 89 -6.47 7.23 1.84
CA GLN A 89 -6.83 7.94 3.08
C GLN A 89 -6.04 7.46 4.31
N LEU A 90 -5.82 6.14 4.43
CA LEU A 90 -5.02 5.57 5.51
C LEU A 90 -3.54 5.98 5.39
N GLY A 91 -3.04 6.06 4.15
CA GLY A 91 -1.69 6.49 3.82
C GLY A 91 -1.46 7.96 4.14
N ASP A 92 -2.36 8.85 3.73
CA ASP A 92 -2.31 10.28 4.05
C ASP A 92 -2.25 10.50 5.55
N LYS A 93 -3.12 9.80 6.31
CA LYS A 93 -3.13 9.95 7.76
C LYS A 93 -1.82 9.44 8.41
N LEU A 94 -1.25 8.36 7.87
CA LEU A 94 0.04 7.86 8.34
C LEU A 94 1.17 8.85 8.01
N PHE A 95 1.14 9.46 6.83
CA PHE A 95 2.12 10.48 6.41
C PHE A 95 2.11 11.68 7.35
N GLU A 96 0.92 12.20 7.70
CA GLU A 96 0.76 13.28 8.68
C GLU A 96 1.40 12.94 10.04
N LEU A 97 1.05 11.77 10.60
CA LEU A 97 1.56 11.35 11.92
C LEU A 97 3.08 11.15 11.90
N LEU A 98 3.64 10.60 10.82
CA LEU A 98 5.08 10.50 10.64
C LEU A 98 5.75 11.88 10.58
N GLY A 99 5.11 12.85 9.94
CA GLY A 99 5.54 14.25 9.90
C GLY A 99 5.58 14.88 11.30
N GLU A 100 4.52 14.71 12.09
CA GLU A 100 4.48 15.23 13.47
C GLU A 100 5.60 14.64 14.35
N VAL A 101 5.88 13.35 14.20
CA VAL A 101 6.98 12.69 14.94
C VAL A 101 8.35 13.13 14.41
N LYS A 102 8.51 13.36 13.11
CA LYS A 102 9.74 13.90 12.52
C LYS A 102 10.11 15.24 13.15
N GLU A 103 9.14 16.16 13.32
CA GLU A 103 9.39 17.48 13.91
C GLU A 103 9.87 17.41 15.37
N ASN A 104 9.40 16.42 16.13
CA ASN A 104 9.90 16.19 17.48
C ASN A 104 10.02 14.69 17.83
N PRO A 105 11.14 14.05 17.46
CA PRO A 105 11.34 12.62 17.67
C PRO A 105 11.33 12.16 19.13
N ASN A 106 11.53 13.06 20.09
CA ASN A 106 11.51 12.72 21.53
C ASN A 106 10.15 12.20 22.00
N ILE A 107 9.08 12.47 21.24
CA ILE A 107 7.74 11.90 21.40
C ILE A 107 7.78 10.37 21.43
N MET A 108 8.76 9.75 20.77
CA MET A 108 8.86 8.31 20.70
C MET A 108 9.47 7.67 21.94
N SER A 109 10.23 8.43 22.75
CA SER A 109 11.00 7.92 23.89
C SER A 109 10.12 7.28 24.97
N SER A 110 10.10 5.94 25.05
CA SER A 110 9.46 5.23 26.17
C SER A 110 10.13 5.45 27.53
N LYS A 111 11.35 6.00 27.55
CA LYS A 111 12.14 6.22 28.77
C LYS A 111 11.84 7.56 29.44
N ASP A 112 11.23 8.48 28.72
CA ASP A 112 10.90 9.80 29.24
C ASP A 112 9.60 9.72 30.08
N LYS A 113 9.78 9.71 31.40
CA LYS A 113 8.68 9.67 32.37
C LYS A 113 7.89 10.98 32.44
N GLN A 114 8.42 12.06 31.85
CA GLN A 114 7.79 13.39 31.81
C GLN A 114 7.06 13.65 30.49
N GLN A 115 6.88 12.64 29.63
CA GLN A 115 6.13 12.81 28.38
C GLN A 115 4.73 13.34 28.63
N SER A 116 4.37 14.36 27.84
CA SER A 116 3.03 14.92 27.81
C SER A 116 2.00 13.86 27.41
N LYS A 117 0.75 14.04 27.84
CA LYS A 117 -0.37 13.20 27.42
C LYS A 117 -0.50 13.17 25.89
N TRP A 118 -0.36 14.33 25.26
CA TRP A 118 -0.39 14.49 23.80
C TRP A 118 0.69 13.64 23.10
N SER A 119 1.92 13.62 23.62
CA SER A 119 3.00 12.81 23.03
C SER A 119 2.71 11.30 23.06
N LYS A 120 2.11 10.82 24.15
CA LYS A 120 1.72 9.41 24.28
C LYS A 120 0.61 9.05 23.30
N GLU A 121 -0.41 9.90 23.21
CA GLU A 121 -1.52 9.72 22.27
C GLU A 121 -1.04 9.74 20.82
N LEU A 122 -0.12 10.64 20.45
CA LEU A 122 0.45 10.68 19.09
C LEU A 122 1.22 9.38 18.75
N LYS A 123 2.02 8.87 19.68
CA LYS A 123 2.72 7.58 19.50
C LYS A 123 1.75 6.42 19.30
N GLU A 124 0.69 6.36 20.11
CA GLU A 124 -0.36 5.34 19.99
C GLU A 124 -1.09 5.43 18.65
N GLN A 125 -1.49 6.65 18.25
CA GLN A 125 -2.12 6.90 16.95
C GLN A 125 -1.21 6.49 15.79
N LEU A 126 0.09 6.79 15.86
CA LEU A 126 1.04 6.37 14.83
C LEU A 126 1.13 4.85 14.72
N ILE A 127 1.20 4.14 15.84
CA ILE A 127 1.24 2.67 15.86
C ILE A 127 -0.06 2.09 15.30
N GLU A 128 -1.20 2.58 15.77
CA GLU A 128 -2.52 2.13 15.33
C GLU A 128 -2.72 2.38 13.84
N GLN A 129 -2.40 3.58 13.37
CA GLN A 129 -2.55 3.95 11.97
C GLN A 129 -1.61 3.13 11.07
N SER A 130 -0.36 2.92 11.49
CA SER A 130 0.58 2.08 10.76
C SER A 130 0.08 0.65 10.62
N ASN A 131 -0.47 0.08 11.70
CA ASN A 131 -1.09 -1.24 11.67
C ASN A 131 -2.32 -1.26 10.76
N LYS A 132 -3.22 -0.27 10.85
CA LYS A 132 -4.42 -0.19 9.98
C LYS A 132 -4.05 -0.16 8.50
N THR A 133 -3.06 0.65 8.13
CA THR A 133 -2.59 0.72 6.74
C THR A 133 -2.03 -0.62 6.27
N LEU A 134 -1.16 -1.26 7.06
CA LEU A 134 -0.61 -2.58 6.75
C LEU A 134 -1.70 -3.65 6.57
N HIS A 135 -2.64 -3.75 7.50
CA HIS A 135 -3.69 -4.77 7.43
C HIS A 135 -4.59 -4.55 6.21
N HIS A 136 -4.97 -3.30 5.94
CA HIS A 136 -5.78 -2.97 4.76
C HIS A 136 -5.05 -3.32 3.46
N GLU A 137 -3.74 -3.08 3.40
CA GLU A 137 -2.91 -3.47 2.28
C GLU A 137 -2.82 -5.00 2.11
N MET A 138 -2.66 -5.75 3.22
CA MET A 138 -2.67 -7.21 3.21
C MET A 138 -4.02 -7.77 2.70
N ASP A 139 -5.13 -7.18 3.13
CA ASP A 139 -6.47 -7.56 2.69
C ASP A 139 -6.68 -7.29 1.20
N MET A 140 -6.20 -6.15 0.69
CA MET A 140 -6.21 -5.85 -0.74
C MET A 140 -5.43 -6.89 -1.54
N ASN A 141 -4.24 -7.26 -1.07
CA ASN A 141 -3.41 -8.27 -1.72
C ASN A 141 -4.07 -9.66 -1.69
N ALA A 142 -4.71 -10.04 -0.59
CA ALA A 142 -5.47 -11.29 -0.51
C ALA A 142 -6.65 -11.28 -1.50
N ASN A 143 -7.42 -10.19 -1.53
CA ASN A 143 -8.54 -10.05 -2.45
C ASN A 143 -8.12 -10.10 -3.92
N PHE A 144 -6.99 -9.48 -4.29
CA PHE A 144 -6.47 -9.59 -5.65
C PHE A 144 -6.01 -11.01 -6.00
N ARG A 145 -5.39 -11.75 -5.07
CA ARG A 145 -5.02 -13.17 -5.32
C ARG A 145 -6.25 -14.03 -5.57
N GLU A 146 -7.32 -13.84 -4.78
CA GLU A 146 -8.59 -14.53 -5.00
C GLU A 146 -9.19 -14.19 -6.37
N PHE A 147 -9.18 -12.90 -6.74
CA PHE A 147 -9.62 -12.45 -8.07
C PHE A 147 -8.81 -13.11 -9.19
N TYR A 148 -7.48 -13.14 -9.05
CA TYR A 148 -6.57 -13.71 -10.03
C TYR A 148 -6.88 -15.19 -10.27
N GLU A 149 -7.00 -15.99 -9.22
CA GLU A 149 -7.31 -17.41 -9.31
C GLU A 149 -8.69 -17.67 -9.94
N LYS A 150 -9.68 -16.83 -9.61
CA LYS A 150 -11.05 -16.97 -10.11
C LYS A 150 -11.20 -16.59 -11.58
N HIS A 151 -10.54 -15.50 -12.02
CA HIS A 151 -10.86 -14.84 -13.28
C HIS A 151 -9.69 -14.74 -14.26
N LEU A 152 -8.45 -14.58 -13.78
CA LEU A 152 -7.30 -14.24 -14.63
C LEU A 152 -6.44 -15.44 -14.99
N LYS A 153 -6.29 -16.40 -14.09
CA LYS A 153 -5.37 -17.53 -14.23
C LYS A 153 -5.57 -18.30 -15.54
N LYS A 154 -6.81 -18.69 -15.84
CA LYS A 154 -7.13 -19.42 -17.08
C LYS A 154 -6.88 -18.59 -18.34
N LEU A 155 -6.99 -17.27 -18.27
CA LEU A 155 -6.75 -16.38 -19.42
C LEU A 155 -5.25 -16.14 -19.67
N LEU A 156 -4.43 -16.24 -18.62
CA LEU A 156 -3.00 -15.93 -18.67
C LEU A 156 -2.11 -17.19 -18.75
N GLU A 157 -2.53 -18.30 -18.17
CA GLU A 157 -1.72 -19.52 -18.00
C GLU A 157 -2.17 -20.69 -18.89
N ASP A 158 -3.42 -20.75 -19.37
CA ASP A 158 -3.85 -21.77 -20.34
C ASP A 158 -3.48 -21.35 -21.78
N GLN A 159 -2.17 -21.40 -22.10
CA GLN A 159 -1.62 -21.50 -23.46
C GLN A 159 -0.38 -22.40 -23.50
#